data_AF-A0A0P0MGM3-F1
#
_entry.id   AF-A0A0P0MGM3-F1
#
_cell.length_a   1.000
_cell.length_b   1.000
_cell.length_c   1.000
_cell.angle_alpha   90.00
_cell.angle_beta   90.00
_cell.angle_gamma   90.00
#
_symmetry.space_group_name_H-M   'P 1'
#
loop_
_entity.id
_entity.type
_entity.pdbx_description
1 polymer ?
#
loop_
_entity_poly.entity_id
_entity_poly.type
_entity_poly.pdbx_seq_one_letter_code
_entity_poly.pdbx_strand_id
1 'polypeptide(L)'
;MQRKCFLKLLTWFLFFLFSNHSYAEALGTPRLPSVSKGYVERIENFQSKFVQSRHIDIWLPSDYASEKKYAVIYMLDGQGLFDASQAWNKQAWNVHLAIDKLTNEKKLQDTIVVGIPNGGKYRYSEYFPEKFLSFLPKENRDEYIQRAQLGKPLADAFLRFLVEEIKPVIDKKYATQDGPDGTYIMGSSMGGLISIYALCEYPHIFGGAAGLSTHWVGKPSSWGTPQKIRNASIPIAAFNYLKLHLPTANSRLVYMDHGTLGIDSIYGNYQSIVDEIGSEIGYDNAHWKSLVFQGARHSEVDWSARLEVPLLFLLGKSKG
;
A
#
# COMPACT_ATOMS: atom_id res chain seq x y z
N MET A 1 -31.05 58.66 -48.15
CA MET A 1 -29.79 58.90 -47.40
C MET A 1 -29.94 58.18 -46.05
N GLN A 2 -28.98 57.31 -45.70
CA GLN A 2 -28.78 56.62 -44.40
C GLN A 2 -29.87 55.61 -43.94
N ARG A 3 -29.66 54.30 -44.12
CA ARG A 3 -28.93 53.31 -43.27
C ARG A 3 -29.69 52.98 -41.97
N LYS A 4 -30.43 51.85 -41.95
CA LYS A 4 -30.05 50.51 -41.42
C LYS A 4 -29.92 50.46 -39.88
N CYS A 5 -30.78 49.68 -39.22
CA CYS A 5 -30.41 48.43 -38.53
C CYS A 5 -31.56 47.90 -37.65
N PHE A 6 -32.28 46.90 -38.16
CA PHE A 6 -32.90 45.86 -37.35
C PHE A 6 -31.80 44.86 -37.00
N LEU A 7 -31.56 44.56 -35.72
CA LEU A 7 -30.79 43.39 -35.34
C LEU A 7 -31.47 42.65 -34.18
N LYS A 8 -31.75 41.39 -34.48
CA LYS A 8 -32.41 40.36 -33.69
C LYS A 8 -31.60 40.06 -32.41
N LEU A 9 -32.30 39.88 -31.30
CA LEU A 9 -31.78 39.11 -30.17
C LEU A 9 -31.49 37.69 -30.66
N LEU A 10 -30.21 37.33 -30.75
CA LEU A 10 -29.76 35.95 -30.94
C LEU A 10 -29.17 35.49 -29.61
N THR A 11 -29.92 34.64 -28.92
CA THR A 11 -29.47 33.83 -27.78
C THR A 11 -28.21 33.04 -28.16
N TRP A 12 -27.09 33.33 -27.51
CA TRP A 12 -25.89 32.49 -27.59
C TRP A 12 -26.09 31.26 -26.69
N PHE A 13 -26.60 30.17 -27.26
CA PHE A 13 -26.41 28.83 -26.71
C PHE A 13 -25.02 28.34 -27.15
N LEU A 14 -24.03 28.48 -26.27
CA LEU A 14 -22.76 27.77 -26.41
C LEU A 14 -23.02 26.28 -26.16
N PHE A 15 -23.09 25.51 -27.26
CA PHE A 15 -22.96 24.07 -27.22
C PHE A 15 -21.55 23.73 -26.73
N PHE A 16 -21.39 23.51 -25.42
CA PHE A 16 -20.30 22.68 -24.94
C PHE A 16 -20.65 21.24 -25.33
N LEU A 17 -20.09 20.82 -26.47
CA LEU A 17 -19.93 19.39 -26.75
C LEU A 17 -19.05 18.84 -25.64
N PHE A 18 -19.69 18.24 -24.63
CA PHE A 18 -19.02 17.29 -23.75
C PHE A 18 -18.55 16.14 -24.64
N SER A 19 -17.29 16.19 -25.04
CA SER A 19 -16.57 15.00 -25.47
C SER A 19 -16.51 14.09 -24.24
N ASN A 20 -17.51 13.22 -24.12
CA ASN A 20 -17.47 12.04 -23.28
C ASN A 20 -16.29 11.17 -23.75
N HIS A 21 -15.08 11.50 -23.31
CA HIS A 21 -14.01 10.52 -23.25
C HIS A 21 -14.34 9.57 -22.11
N SER A 22 -15.24 8.63 -22.41
CA SER A 22 -15.21 7.31 -21.81
C SER A 22 -13.83 6.75 -22.11
N TYR A 23 -12.88 6.94 -21.20
CA TYR A 23 -11.67 6.13 -21.15
C TYR A 23 -12.09 4.73 -20.69
N ALA A 24 -12.71 3.98 -21.60
CA ALA A 24 -12.58 2.55 -21.58
C ALA A 24 -11.12 2.29 -22.01
N GLU A 25 -10.21 2.19 -21.04
CA GLU A 25 -8.93 1.56 -21.32
C GLU A 25 -9.27 0.16 -21.83
N ALA A 26 -8.97 -0.08 -23.11
CA ALA A 26 -8.89 -1.40 -23.67
C ALA A 26 -7.71 -2.11 -22.99
N LEU A 27 -7.94 -2.62 -21.78
CA LEU A 27 -6.94 -3.38 -21.04
C LEU A 27 -6.87 -4.77 -21.65
N GLY A 28 -5.94 -4.96 -22.57
CA GLY A 28 -5.31 -6.26 -22.73
C GLY A 28 -4.78 -6.73 -21.37
N THR A 29 -4.67 -8.04 -21.19
CA THR A 29 -4.05 -8.63 -19.99
C THR A 29 -2.73 -7.90 -19.68
N PRO A 30 -2.52 -7.39 -18.45
CA PRO A 30 -1.27 -6.74 -18.08
C PRO A 30 -0.09 -7.62 -18.48
N ARG A 31 0.98 -7.05 -19.01
CA ARG A 31 2.16 -7.87 -19.37
C ARG A 31 2.85 -8.38 -18.10
N LEU A 32 3.66 -9.42 -18.23
CA LEU A 32 4.54 -9.83 -17.13
C LEU A 32 5.58 -8.72 -16.89
N PRO A 33 5.89 -8.31 -15.65
CA PRO A 33 6.89 -7.28 -15.37
C PRO A 33 8.27 -7.70 -15.87
N SER A 34 8.98 -6.78 -16.52
CA SER A 34 10.39 -6.99 -16.88
C SER A 34 11.29 -6.61 -15.71
N VAL A 35 12.17 -7.52 -15.28
CA VAL A 35 13.15 -7.27 -14.21
C VAL A 35 14.56 -7.53 -14.71
N SER A 36 15.52 -6.75 -14.21
CA SER A 36 16.94 -6.91 -14.57
C SER A 36 17.72 -7.83 -13.63
N LYS A 37 17.12 -8.20 -12.49
CA LYS A 37 17.66 -9.07 -11.44
C LYS A 37 16.57 -10.03 -11.00
N GLY A 38 16.90 -11.31 -10.83
CA GLY A 38 15.90 -12.35 -10.59
C GLY A 38 14.97 -12.55 -11.78
N TYR A 39 13.82 -13.16 -11.52
CA TYR A 39 12.76 -13.35 -12.50
C TYR A 39 11.38 -13.27 -11.84
N VAL A 40 10.35 -12.98 -12.64
CA VAL A 40 8.96 -12.91 -12.16
C VAL A 40 8.17 -14.09 -12.72
N GLU A 41 7.47 -14.79 -11.85
CA GLU A 41 6.39 -15.70 -12.21
C GLU A 41 5.04 -15.03 -11.95
N ARG A 42 4.04 -15.36 -12.77
CA ARG A 42 2.68 -14.86 -12.57
C ARG A 42 1.69 -15.99 -12.36
N ILE A 43 0.83 -15.83 -11.37
CA ILE A 43 -0.42 -16.57 -11.28
C ILE A 43 -1.50 -15.72 -11.97
N GLU A 44 -1.93 -16.17 -13.14
CA GLU A 44 -2.92 -15.45 -13.93
C GLU A 44 -4.32 -15.57 -13.31
N ASN A 45 -5.06 -14.45 -13.33
CA ASN A 45 -6.48 -14.39 -12.97
C ASN A 45 -6.86 -15.21 -11.72
N PHE A 46 -6.11 -15.04 -10.63
CA PHE A 46 -6.36 -15.69 -9.35
C PHE A 46 -7.81 -15.43 -8.91
N GLN A 47 -8.59 -16.50 -8.76
CA GLN A 47 -9.98 -16.42 -8.33
C GLN A 47 -10.04 -16.35 -6.80
N SER A 48 -10.75 -15.35 -6.28
CA SER A 48 -10.92 -15.16 -4.84
C SER A 48 -12.40 -15.22 -4.46
N LYS A 49 -12.69 -15.78 -3.27
CA LYS A 49 -14.02 -15.72 -2.67
C LYS A 49 -14.30 -14.39 -1.97
N PHE A 50 -13.26 -13.60 -1.70
CA PHE A 50 -13.34 -12.40 -0.86
C PHE A 50 -13.24 -11.09 -1.66
N VAL A 51 -12.44 -11.07 -2.72
CA VAL A 51 -12.20 -9.87 -3.53
C VAL A 51 -12.28 -10.18 -5.03
N GLN A 52 -12.18 -9.14 -5.87
CA GLN A 52 -12.15 -9.33 -7.31
C GLN A 52 -10.89 -10.10 -7.75
N SER A 53 -11.06 -10.96 -8.75
CA SER A 53 -9.95 -11.71 -9.34
C SER A 53 -8.88 -10.78 -9.91
N ARG A 54 -7.63 -11.19 -9.77
CA ARG A 54 -6.46 -10.43 -10.23
C ARG A 54 -5.29 -11.36 -10.47
N HIS A 55 -4.31 -10.93 -11.25
CA HIS A 55 -3.05 -11.66 -11.31
C HIS A 55 -2.25 -11.42 -10.03
N ILE A 56 -1.30 -12.31 -9.75
CA ILE A 56 -0.34 -12.18 -8.65
C ILE A 56 1.06 -12.37 -9.24
N ASP A 57 1.95 -11.42 -8.96
CA ASP A 57 3.33 -11.44 -9.43
C ASP A 57 4.26 -11.85 -8.31
N ILE A 58 5.06 -12.89 -8.55
CA ILE A 58 6.01 -13.45 -7.60
C ILE A 58 7.40 -13.22 -8.16
N TRP A 59 8.18 -12.36 -7.51
CA TRP A 59 9.58 -12.20 -7.84
C TRP A 59 10.44 -13.18 -7.04
N LEU A 60 11.34 -13.85 -7.75
CA LEU A 60 12.30 -14.81 -7.21
C LEU A 60 13.73 -14.32 -7.50
N PRO A 61 14.67 -14.52 -6.55
CA PRO A 61 16.08 -14.20 -6.80
C PRO A 61 16.66 -15.11 -7.88
N SER A 62 17.72 -14.65 -8.54
CA SER A 62 18.34 -15.37 -9.68
C SER A 62 18.85 -16.77 -9.30
N ASP A 63 19.19 -16.97 -8.03
CA ASP A 63 19.70 -18.23 -7.47
C ASP A 63 18.63 -18.97 -6.63
N TYR A 64 17.34 -18.75 -6.93
CA TYR A 64 16.25 -19.47 -6.29
C TYR A 64 16.45 -20.99 -6.38
N ALA A 65 16.37 -21.66 -5.24
CA ALA A 65 16.58 -23.10 -5.10
C ALA A 65 15.56 -23.68 -4.11
N SER A 66 14.88 -24.77 -4.48
CA SER A 66 13.84 -25.42 -3.67
C SER A 66 14.34 -25.96 -2.32
N GLU A 67 15.65 -26.13 -2.19
CA GLU A 67 16.31 -26.69 -1.01
C GLU A 67 16.60 -25.62 0.07
N LYS A 68 16.55 -24.33 -0.29
CA LYS A 68 16.68 -23.20 0.64
C LYS A 68 15.32 -22.81 1.21
N LYS A 69 15.31 -21.98 2.25
CA LYS A 69 14.08 -21.38 2.80
C LYS A 69 14.12 -19.87 2.70
N TYR A 70 13.09 -19.28 2.10
CA TYR A 70 13.01 -17.85 1.81
C TYR A 70 11.98 -17.16 2.71
N ALA A 71 12.34 -16.01 3.26
CA ALA A 71 11.35 -15.09 3.81
C ALA A 71 10.44 -14.58 2.68
N VAL A 72 9.19 -14.30 3.01
CA VAL A 72 8.19 -13.80 2.07
C VAL A 72 7.76 -12.40 2.49
N ILE A 73 7.89 -11.43 1.59
CA ILE A 73 7.30 -10.12 1.79
C ILE A 73 6.14 -9.90 0.80
N TYR A 74 4.93 -9.76 1.34
CA TYR A 74 3.73 -9.40 0.61
C TYR A 74 3.72 -7.90 0.39
N MET A 75 3.87 -7.48 -0.87
CA MET A 75 3.96 -6.07 -1.23
C MET A 75 2.71 -5.61 -1.96
N LEU A 76 2.10 -4.55 -1.43
CA LEU A 76 0.84 -4.01 -1.92
C LEU A 76 1.07 -3.01 -3.06
N ASP A 77 0.03 -2.81 -3.88
CA ASP A 77 0.15 -2.07 -5.16
C ASP A 77 1.16 -2.73 -6.10
N GLY A 78 1.05 -4.06 -6.21
CA GLY A 78 1.94 -4.96 -6.95
C GLY A 78 2.31 -4.51 -8.36
N GLN A 79 1.40 -3.82 -9.05
CA GLN A 79 1.64 -3.31 -10.41
C GLN A 79 2.74 -2.25 -10.51
N GLY A 80 3.12 -1.61 -9.39
CA GLY A 80 4.15 -0.56 -9.34
C GLY A 80 5.51 -1.02 -8.81
N LEU A 81 5.69 -2.31 -8.52
CA LEU A 81 6.88 -2.76 -7.78
C LEU A 81 8.14 -2.88 -8.63
N PHE A 82 7.99 -3.39 -9.86
CA PHE A 82 9.12 -3.89 -10.64
C PHE A 82 9.40 -3.11 -11.91
N ASP A 83 8.36 -2.82 -12.70
CA ASP A 83 8.50 -2.33 -14.07
C ASP A 83 7.72 -1.03 -14.25
N ALA A 84 8.48 0.07 -14.35
CA ALA A 84 7.93 1.41 -14.54
C ALA A 84 7.09 1.52 -15.82
N SER A 85 7.39 0.73 -16.87
CA SER A 85 6.64 0.81 -18.13
C SER A 85 5.17 0.39 -17.96
N GLN A 86 4.87 -0.39 -16.93
CA GLN A 86 3.53 -0.91 -16.63
C GLN A 86 2.77 -0.08 -15.60
N ALA A 87 3.47 0.75 -14.83
CA ALA A 87 2.84 1.67 -13.90
C ALA A 87 2.17 2.85 -14.63
N TRP A 88 1.00 3.25 -14.15
CA TRP A 88 0.21 4.35 -14.71
C TRP A 88 0.99 5.68 -14.76
N ASN A 89 1.91 5.90 -13.81
CA ASN A 89 2.73 7.12 -13.71
C ASN A 89 4.17 6.97 -14.21
N LYS A 90 4.50 5.83 -14.84
CA LYS A 90 5.83 5.52 -15.35
C LYS A 90 6.94 5.51 -14.29
N GLN A 91 6.60 5.18 -13.05
CA GLN A 91 7.55 5.03 -11.94
C GLN A 91 7.41 3.63 -11.34
N ALA A 92 8.50 3.14 -10.76
CA ALA A 92 8.49 1.87 -10.03
C ALA A 92 9.32 1.98 -8.75
N TRP A 93 9.00 1.12 -7.80
CA TRP A 93 9.77 0.98 -6.56
C TRP A 93 11.14 0.36 -6.77
N ASN A 94 11.34 -0.34 -7.89
CA ASN A 94 12.54 -1.12 -8.18
C ASN A 94 12.89 -2.12 -7.06
N VAL A 95 11.88 -2.79 -6.52
CA VAL A 95 12.05 -3.70 -5.36
C VAL A 95 13.11 -4.77 -5.62
N HIS A 96 13.08 -5.35 -6.82
CA HIS A 96 14.04 -6.37 -7.25
C HIS A 96 15.50 -5.89 -7.19
N LEU A 97 15.77 -4.60 -7.47
CA LEU A 97 17.12 -4.03 -7.40
C LEU A 97 17.58 -3.88 -5.95
N ALA A 98 16.70 -3.37 -5.09
CA ALA A 98 17.01 -3.16 -3.67
C ALA A 98 17.29 -4.50 -2.96
N ILE A 99 16.44 -5.52 -3.20
CA ILE A 99 16.64 -6.85 -2.62
C ILE A 99 17.90 -7.52 -3.18
N ASP A 100 18.11 -7.53 -4.50
CA ASP A 100 19.32 -8.13 -5.10
C ASP A 100 20.60 -7.49 -4.54
N LYS A 101 20.64 -6.16 -4.43
CA LYS A 101 21.78 -5.45 -3.82
C LYS A 101 22.02 -5.89 -2.37
N LEU A 102 20.99 -5.83 -1.52
CA LEU A 102 21.14 -6.13 -0.09
C LEU A 102 21.49 -7.61 0.17
N THR A 103 20.98 -8.52 -0.66
CA THR A 103 21.33 -9.95 -0.61
C THR A 103 22.79 -10.18 -1.03
N ASN A 104 23.25 -9.55 -2.12
CA ASN A 104 24.64 -9.64 -2.58
C ASN A 104 25.63 -9.03 -1.55
N GLU A 105 25.22 -8.00 -0.82
CA GLU A 105 25.97 -7.44 0.31
C GLU A 105 25.90 -8.29 1.60
N LYS A 106 25.20 -9.44 1.56
CA LYS A 106 24.97 -10.35 2.70
C LYS A 106 24.25 -9.70 3.89
N LYS A 107 23.50 -8.62 3.66
CA LYS A 107 22.76 -7.91 4.72
C LYS A 107 21.32 -8.40 4.87
N LEU A 108 20.72 -8.93 3.81
CA LEU A 108 19.37 -9.47 3.80
C LEU A 108 19.38 -11.00 3.90
N GLN A 109 18.34 -11.55 4.52
CA GLN A 109 18.02 -12.97 4.38
C GLN A 109 17.47 -13.27 2.97
N ASP A 110 17.56 -14.53 2.56
CA ASP A 110 17.01 -14.98 1.28
C ASP A 110 15.51 -14.68 1.25
N THR A 111 15.06 -13.91 0.25
CA THR A 111 13.72 -13.32 0.22
C THR A 111 13.04 -13.52 -1.14
N ILE A 112 11.74 -13.82 -1.11
CA ILE A 112 10.84 -13.72 -2.27
C ILE A 112 9.83 -12.59 -2.05
N VAL A 113 9.36 -11.97 -3.14
CA VAL A 113 8.36 -10.89 -3.08
C VAL A 113 7.08 -11.38 -3.73
N VAL A 114 5.96 -11.24 -3.02
CA VAL A 114 4.62 -11.48 -3.58
C VAL A 114 3.94 -10.13 -3.77
N GLY A 115 3.93 -9.65 -5.02
CA GLY A 115 3.28 -8.41 -5.41
C GLY A 115 1.78 -8.61 -5.61
N ILE A 116 0.97 -7.86 -4.84
CA ILE A 116 -0.48 -7.92 -4.88
C ILE A 116 -1.02 -6.66 -5.56
N PRO A 117 -1.51 -6.72 -6.81
CA PRO A 117 -2.17 -5.60 -7.44
C PRO A 117 -3.39 -5.15 -6.64
N ASN A 118 -3.63 -3.84 -6.56
CA ASN A 118 -4.83 -3.33 -5.90
C ASN A 118 -6.11 -3.61 -6.70
N GLY A 119 -7.27 -3.53 -6.05
CA GLY A 119 -8.59 -3.72 -6.67
C GLY A 119 -9.07 -2.58 -7.58
N GLY A 120 -8.17 -1.74 -8.11
CA GLY A 120 -8.50 -0.59 -8.95
C GLY A 120 -9.42 0.39 -8.22
N LYS A 121 -10.67 0.52 -8.71
CA LYS A 121 -11.69 1.38 -8.06
C LYS A 121 -12.01 0.97 -6.61
N TYR A 122 -11.74 -0.28 -6.24
CA TYR A 122 -11.92 -0.78 -4.88
C TYR A 122 -10.67 -0.63 -4.00
N ARG A 123 -9.58 0.01 -4.46
CA ARG A 123 -8.37 0.17 -3.64
C ARG A 123 -8.66 0.78 -2.27
N TYR A 124 -9.51 1.81 -2.18
CA TYR A 124 -9.90 2.40 -0.89
C TYR A 124 -10.83 1.49 -0.08
N SER A 125 -11.70 0.71 -0.74
CA SER A 125 -12.51 -0.32 -0.08
C SER A 125 -11.63 -1.39 0.57
N GLU A 126 -10.63 -1.88 -0.16
CA GLU A 126 -9.75 -2.99 0.25
C GLU A 126 -8.65 -2.55 1.23
N TYR A 127 -8.19 -1.29 1.17
CA TYR A 127 -7.05 -0.84 1.97
C TYR A 127 -7.41 0.07 3.16
N PHE A 128 -8.64 0.58 3.27
CA PHE A 128 -9.01 1.34 4.46
C PHE A 128 -9.40 0.39 5.59
N PRO A 129 -8.70 0.37 6.73
CA PRO A 129 -9.01 -0.52 7.85
C PRO A 129 -10.48 -0.45 8.26
N GLU A 130 -11.19 -1.56 8.03
CA GLU A 130 -12.66 -1.59 8.18
C GLU A 130 -13.07 -1.31 9.62
N LYS A 131 -12.30 -1.82 10.59
CA LYS A 131 -12.54 -1.57 12.01
C LYS A 131 -12.27 -0.14 12.47
N PHE A 132 -11.65 0.73 11.66
CA PHE A 132 -11.59 2.16 12.01
C PHE A 132 -12.99 2.79 11.90
N LEU A 133 -13.87 2.25 11.05
CA LEU A 133 -15.21 2.78 10.82
C LEU A 133 -16.06 2.77 12.10
N SER A 134 -15.85 1.83 13.02
CA SER A 134 -16.60 1.77 14.28
C SER A 134 -16.23 2.88 15.27
N PHE A 135 -15.04 3.48 15.12
CA PHE A 135 -14.57 4.60 15.93
C PHE A 135 -14.87 5.98 15.29
N LEU A 136 -15.45 6.00 14.09
CA LEU A 136 -15.82 7.25 13.41
C LEU A 136 -17.20 7.77 13.87
N PRO A 137 -17.37 9.10 13.96
CA PRO A 137 -18.70 9.69 14.00
C PRO A 137 -19.55 9.22 12.81
N LYS A 138 -20.84 8.98 13.05
CA LYS A 138 -21.75 8.37 12.06
C LYS A 138 -21.72 9.09 10.72
N GLU A 139 -21.77 10.42 10.74
CA GLU A 139 -21.80 11.25 9.53
C GLU A 139 -20.53 11.08 8.70
N ASN A 140 -19.36 11.13 9.35
CA ASN A 140 -18.07 10.92 8.72
C ASN A 140 -17.91 9.50 8.18
N ARG A 141 -18.40 8.50 8.93
CA ARG A 141 -18.37 7.10 8.54
C ARG A 141 -19.22 6.86 7.29
N ASP A 142 -20.48 7.29 7.32
CA ASP A 142 -21.44 7.05 6.24
C ASP A 142 -21.00 7.78 4.96
N GLU A 143 -20.46 9.02 5.08
CA GLU A 143 -19.84 9.73 3.95
C GLU A 143 -18.66 8.96 3.35
N TYR A 144 -17.75 8.47 4.20
CA TYR A 144 -16.55 7.76 3.76
C TYR A 144 -16.91 6.45 3.04
N ILE A 145 -17.79 5.65 3.64
CA ILE A 145 -18.27 4.40 3.05
C ILE A 145 -18.87 4.66 1.67
N GLN A 146 -19.74 5.66 1.55
CA GLN A 146 -20.43 5.95 0.30
C GLN A 146 -19.48 6.47 -0.79
N ARG A 147 -18.58 7.41 -0.44
CA ARG A 147 -17.79 8.15 -1.43
C ARG A 147 -16.44 7.51 -1.72
N ALA A 148 -15.72 7.05 -0.70
CA ALA A 148 -14.37 6.49 -0.85
C ALA A 148 -14.42 4.98 -1.13
N GLN A 149 -15.34 4.27 -0.48
CA GLN A 149 -15.41 2.81 -0.54
C GLN A 149 -16.54 2.29 -1.44
N LEU A 150 -17.23 3.17 -2.18
CA LEU A 150 -18.31 2.81 -3.10
C LEU A 150 -19.42 1.97 -2.45
N GLY A 151 -19.72 2.25 -1.17
CA GLY A 151 -20.70 1.53 -0.37
C GLY A 151 -20.22 0.17 0.15
N LYS A 152 -18.94 -0.18 -0.03
CA LYS A 152 -18.39 -1.51 0.26
C LYS A 152 -17.06 -1.40 1.00
N PRO A 153 -17.05 -1.41 2.35
CA PRO A 153 -15.85 -1.74 3.10
C PRO A 153 -15.43 -3.17 2.78
N LEU A 154 -14.15 -3.39 2.45
CA LEU A 154 -13.63 -4.68 2.00
C LEU A 154 -12.26 -5.02 2.60
N ALA A 155 -11.78 -4.28 3.61
CA ALA A 155 -10.43 -4.50 4.13
C ALA A 155 -10.29 -5.84 4.83
N ASP A 156 -11.29 -6.26 5.61
CA ASP A 156 -11.25 -7.58 6.25
C ASP A 156 -11.32 -8.70 5.20
N ALA A 157 -12.13 -8.51 4.16
CA ALA A 157 -12.19 -9.44 3.02
C ALA A 157 -10.84 -9.50 2.27
N PHE A 158 -10.18 -8.37 2.06
CA PHE A 158 -8.86 -8.33 1.44
C PHE A 158 -7.79 -9.02 2.29
N LEU A 159 -7.79 -8.84 3.61
CA LEU A 159 -6.86 -9.56 4.49
C LEU A 159 -7.11 -11.07 4.49
N ARG A 160 -8.37 -11.50 4.47
CA ARG A 160 -8.72 -12.92 4.32
C ARG A 160 -8.27 -13.48 2.97
N PHE A 161 -8.39 -12.73 1.89
CA PHE A 161 -7.80 -13.10 0.60
C PHE A 161 -6.29 -13.34 0.71
N LEU A 162 -5.55 -12.47 1.39
CA LEU A 162 -4.12 -12.66 1.59
C LEU A 162 -3.81 -13.91 2.43
N VAL A 163 -4.48 -14.07 3.57
CA VAL A 163 -4.14 -15.08 4.57
C VAL A 163 -4.72 -16.45 4.25
N GLU A 164 -5.97 -16.52 3.80
CA GLU A 164 -6.69 -17.77 3.56
C GLU A 164 -6.53 -18.31 2.13
N GLU A 165 -6.17 -17.45 1.15
CA GLU A 165 -6.10 -17.86 -0.26
C GLU A 165 -4.70 -17.71 -0.86
N ILE A 166 -4.07 -16.53 -0.75
CA ILE A 166 -2.75 -16.30 -1.36
C ILE A 166 -1.65 -17.04 -0.60
N LYS A 167 -1.50 -16.81 0.71
CA LYS A 167 -0.39 -17.37 1.48
C LYS A 167 -0.29 -18.90 1.36
N PRO A 168 -1.37 -19.69 1.48
CA PRO A 168 -1.28 -21.14 1.33
C PRO A 168 -0.82 -21.59 -0.06
N VAL A 169 -1.17 -20.84 -1.11
CA VAL A 169 -0.71 -21.13 -2.48
C VAL A 169 0.78 -20.83 -2.63
N ILE A 170 1.24 -19.73 -2.06
CA ILE A 170 2.67 -19.36 -2.05
C ILE A 170 3.48 -20.37 -1.25
N ASP A 171 3.06 -20.71 -0.03
CA ASP A 171 3.75 -21.64 0.85
C ASP A 171 3.84 -23.05 0.24
N LYS A 172 2.81 -23.47 -0.50
CA LYS A 172 2.80 -24.78 -1.19
C LYS A 172 3.71 -24.81 -2.41
N LYS A 173 3.81 -23.70 -3.15
CA LYS A 173 4.52 -23.66 -4.43
C LYS A 173 6.00 -23.31 -4.28
N TYR A 174 6.34 -22.48 -3.30
CA TYR A 174 7.69 -21.96 -3.11
C TYR A 174 8.28 -22.39 -1.77
N ALA A 175 9.61 -22.43 -1.69
CA ALA A 175 10.32 -22.88 -0.49
C ALA A 175 10.35 -21.79 0.59
N THR A 176 9.19 -21.49 1.17
CA THR A 176 9.00 -20.41 2.16
C THR A 176 9.45 -20.82 3.56
N GLN A 177 9.94 -19.85 4.34
CA GLN A 177 10.13 -19.99 5.77
C GLN A 177 8.78 -20.11 6.49
N ASP A 178 8.71 -20.97 7.49
CA ASP A 178 7.48 -21.23 8.23
C ASP A 178 7.22 -20.14 9.30
N GLY A 179 5.94 -19.92 9.60
CA GLY A 179 5.52 -19.05 10.70
C GLY A 179 5.70 -17.54 10.46
N PRO A 180 5.42 -16.73 11.49
CA PRO A 180 5.44 -15.27 11.37
C PRO A 180 6.83 -14.70 11.09
N ASP A 181 7.89 -15.29 11.65
CA ASP A 181 9.26 -14.77 11.50
C ASP A 181 9.80 -14.84 10.06
N GLY A 182 9.13 -15.61 9.20
CA GLY A 182 9.40 -15.69 7.76
C GLY A 182 8.43 -14.91 6.88
N THR A 183 7.45 -14.21 7.45
CA THR A 183 6.33 -13.61 6.69
C THR A 183 6.12 -12.14 7.04
N TYR A 184 6.19 -11.26 6.04
CA TYR A 184 6.14 -9.81 6.20
C TYR A 184 5.15 -9.16 5.23
N ILE A 185 4.64 -7.98 5.56
CA ILE A 185 3.75 -7.21 4.67
C ILE A 185 4.19 -5.75 4.57
N MET A 186 4.13 -5.17 3.37
CA MET A 186 4.57 -3.80 3.14
C MET A 186 3.76 -3.10 2.05
N GLY A 187 3.55 -1.80 2.22
CA GLY A 187 2.99 -0.94 1.17
C GLY A 187 3.27 0.53 1.45
N SER A 188 2.85 1.39 0.53
CA SER A 188 2.82 2.84 0.77
C SER A 188 1.42 3.40 0.87
N SER A 189 1.28 4.59 1.48
CA SER A 189 0.02 5.30 1.50
C SER A 189 -1.09 4.47 2.17
N MET A 190 -2.21 4.25 1.49
CA MET A 190 -3.25 3.29 1.90
C MET A 190 -2.71 1.85 2.03
N GLY A 191 -1.75 1.44 1.20
CA GLY A 191 -1.05 0.16 1.32
C GLY A 191 -0.25 0.07 2.62
N GLY A 192 0.36 1.18 3.06
CA GLY A 192 1.00 1.23 4.38
C GLY A 192 -0.02 1.10 5.50
N LEU A 193 -1.16 1.77 5.36
CA LEU A 193 -2.24 1.73 6.35
C LEU A 193 -2.81 0.32 6.56
N ILE A 194 -3.12 -0.39 5.47
CA ILE A 194 -3.59 -1.78 5.54
C ILE A 194 -2.49 -2.76 5.97
N SER A 195 -1.22 -2.47 5.72
CA SER A 195 -0.10 -3.31 6.19
C SER A 195 -0.01 -3.31 7.71
N ILE A 196 -0.14 -2.13 8.34
CA ILE A 196 -0.19 -2.03 9.81
C ILE A 196 -1.46 -2.70 10.36
N TYR A 197 -2.60 -2.52 9.68
CA TYR A 197 -3.83 -3.20 10.05
C TYR A 197 -3.72 -4.73 9.96
N ALA A 198 -3.09 -5.27 8.92
CA ALA A 198 -2.84 -6.69 8.76
C ALA A 198 -2.01 -7.26 9.92
N LEU A 199 -1.01 -6.52 10.39
CA LEU A 199 -0.20 -6.93 11.55
C LEU A 199 -1.03 -7.00 12.84
N CYS A 200 -1.95 -6.05 13.03
CA CYS A 200 -2.85 -6.02 14.19
C CYS A 200 -3.84 -7.19 14.17
N GLU A 201 -4.37 -7.52 12.99
CA GLU A 201 -5.41 -8.54 12.80
C GLU A 201 -4.84 -9.96 12.73
N TYR A 202 -3.66 -10.12 12.14
CA TYR A 202 -3.02 -11.42 11.92
C TYR A 202 -1.57 -11.43 12.43
N PRO A 203 -1.30 -11.10 13.70
CA PRO A 203 0.06 -11.14 14.24
C PRO A 203 0.62 -12.57 14.26
N HIS A 204 -0.22 -13.60 14.27
CA HIS A 204 0.24 -14.99 14.18
C HIS A 204 0.70 -15.38 12.75
N ILE A 205 0.40 -14.56 11.74
CA ILE A 205 0.81 -14.75 10.35
C ILE A 205 1.96 -13.84 9.96
N PHE A 206 1.89 -12.55 10.32
CA PHE A 206 2.91 -11.58 9.94
C PHE A 206 3.86 -11.32 11.10
N GLY A 207 5.16 -11.56 10.90
CA GLY A 207 6.26 -11.23 11.82
C GLY A 207 6.55 -9.74 11.88
N GLY A 208 6.22 -9.01 10.80
CA GLY A 208 6.29 -7.57 10.79
C GLY A 208 5.59 -6.91 9.62
N ALA A 209 5.38 -5.60 9.75
CA ALA A 209 4.79 -4.77 8.72
C ALA A 209 5.56 -3.46 8.51
N ALA A 210 5.57 -2.98 7.26
CA ALA A 210 6.12 -1.68 6.90
C ALA A 210 5.10 -0.80 6.18
N GLY A 211 4.92 0.43 6.66
CA GLY A 211 4.09 1.45 6.03
C GLY A 211 4.90 2.67 5.59
N LEU A 212 5.14 2.81 4.28
CA LEU A 212 5.84 3.97 3.75
C LEU A 212 4.85 5.10 3.44
N SER A 213 5.10 6.30 3.96
CA SER A 213 4.19 7.44 3.80
C SER A 213 2.74 7.07 4.17
N THR A 214 2.54 6.38 5.31
CA THR A 214 1.24 5.84 5.73
C THR A 214 0.16 6.90 5.72
N HIS A 215 -0.94 6.63 5.01
CA HIS A 215 -1.98 7.64 4.72
C HIS A 215 -2.98 7.81 5.88
N TRP A 216 -2.49 8.28 7.04
CA TRP A 216 -3.28 8.42 8.28
C TRP A 216 -4.54 9.28 8.13
N VAL A 217 -4.56 10.23 7.20
CA VAL A 217 -5.74 11.06 6.95
C VAL A 217 -6.88 10.30 6.27
N GLY A 218 -6.61 9.16 5.63
CA GLY A 218 -7.54 8.23 4.98
C GLY A 218 -8.36 8.78 3.79
N LYS A 219 -8.57 10.09 3.70
CA LYS A 219 -9.37 10.73 2.65
C LYS A 219 -8.64 10.71 1.31
N PRO A 220 -9.27 10.21 0.23
CA PRO A 220 -8.66 10.17 -1.09
C PRO A 220 -8.10 11.51 -1.55
N SER A 221 -6.90 11.51 -2.13
CA SER A 221 -6.29 12.71 -2.72
C SER A 221 -7.15 13.34 -3.83
N SER A 222 -8.04 12.57 -4.46
CA SER A 222 -9.03 13.08 -5.42
C SER A 222 -10.07 14.01 -4.79
N TRP A 223 -10.18 14.06 -3.45
CA TRP A 223 -11.11 14.93 -2.75
C TRP A 223 -10.56 16.34 -2.54
N GLY A 224 -9.28 16.60 -2.84
CA GLY A 224 -8.73 17.95 -2.89
C GLY A 224 -7.25 18.05 -2.52
N THR A 225 -6.81 19.29 -2.28
CA THR A 225 -5.45 19.59 -1.82
C THR A 225 -5.16 18.95 -0.46
N PRO A 226 -3.89 18.80 -0.06
CA PRO A 226 -3.52 18.29 1.26
C PRO A 226 -4.28 18.96 2.43
N GLN A 227 -4.51 20.27 2.34
CA GLN A 227 -5.27 21.03 3.34
C GLN A 227 -6.76 20.64 3.38
N LYS A 228 -7.38 20.28 2.24
CA LYS A 228 -8.80 19.90 2.16
C LYS A 228 -9.06 18.48 2.66
N ILE A 229 -8.11 17.56 2.43
CA ILE A 229 -8.24 16.16 2.86
C ILE A 229 -7.78 15.95 4.31
N ARG A 230 -7.03 16.90 4.87
CA ARG A 230 -6.70 16.92 6.30
C ARG A 230 -7.99 16.88 7.13
N ASN A 231 -8.02 15.99 8.12
CA ASN A 231 -9.14 15.85 9.05
C ASN A 231 -8.64 15.23 10.36
N ALA A 232 -9.41 15.37 11.44
CA ALA A 232 -9.08 14.77 12.74
C ALA A 232 -9.78 13.42 12.96
N SER A 233 -10.98 13.22 12.41
CA SER A 233 -11.83 12.07 12.74
C SER A 233 -11.20 10.73 12.35
N ILE A 234 -10.63 10.62 11.14
CA ILE A 234 -10.01 9.37 10.70
C ILE A 234 -8.73 9.05 11.48
N PRO A 235 -7.78 9.99 11.65
CA PRO A 235 -6.63 9.75 12.51
C PRO A 235 -7.02 9.33 13.94
N ILE A 236 -7.99 10.01 14.57
CA ILE A 236 -8.45 9.64 15.92
C ILE A 236 -9.03 8.22 15.95
N ALA A 237 -9.81 7.84 14.94
CA ALA A 237 -10.32 6.48 14.81
C ALA A 237 -9.19 5.44 14.69
N ALA A 238 -8.15 5.76 13.90
CA ALA A 238 -6.96 4.92 13.80
C ALA A 238 -6.24 4.78 15.14
N PHE A 239 -6.07 5.88 15.88
CA PHE A 239 -5.40 5.87 17.19
C PHE A 239 -6.16 5.01 18.21
N ASN A 240 -7.49 5.16 18.28
CA ASN A 240 -8.32 4.36 19.18
C ASN A 240 -8.24 2.87 18.84
N TYR A 241 -8.23 2.53 17.55
CA TYR A 241 -8.02 1.16 17.13
C TYR A 241 -6.63 0.64 17.52
N LEU A 242 -5.55 1.37 17.21
CA LEU A 242 -4.18 0.91 17.44
C LEU A 242 -3.90 0.69 18.93
N LYS A 243 -4.42 1.54 19.82
CA LYS A 243 -4.32 1.36 21.28
C LYS A 243 -4.88 0.03 21.78
N LEU A 244 -5.85 -0.54 21.08
CA LEU A 244 -6.53 -1.78 21.46
C LEU A 244 -6.01 -3.01 20.73
N HIS A 245 -5.43 -2.82 19.54
CA HIS A 245 -5.20 -3.90 18.59
C HIS A 245 -3.75 -4.05 18.13
N LEU A 246 -2.83 -3.16 18.53
CA LEU A 246 -1.41 -3.41 18.31
C LEU A 246 -1.01 -4.73 18.99
N PRO A 247 -0.13 -5.54 18.36
CA PRO A 247 0.35 -6.78 18.97
C PRO A 247 1.05 -6.50 20.30
N THR A 248 1.22 -7.55 21.11
CA THR A 248 2.07 -7.51 22.30
C THR A 248 3.40 -6.84 21.96
N ALA A 249 3.81 -5.86 22.77
CA ALA A 249 5.05 -5.11 22.55
C ALA A 249 6.22 -6.04 22.24
N ASN A 250 7.02 -5.67 21.23
CA ASN A 250 8.21 -6.40 20.78
C ASN A 250 7.96 -7.83 20.29
N SER A 251 6.71 -8.28 20.18
CA SER A 251 6.41 -9.56 19.55
C SER A 251 6.57 -9.50 18.03
N ARG A 252 6.41 -8.32 17.42
CA ARG A 252 6.42 -8.11 15.96
C ARG A 252 7.17 -6.85 15.58
N LEU A 253 7.63 -6.79 14.34
CA LEU A 253 8.33 -5.62 13.80
C LEU A 253 7.34 -4.62 13.17
N VAL A 254 7.46 -3.34 13.54
CA VAL A 254 6.65 -2.25 12.99
C VAL A 254 7.59 -1.19 12.41
N TYR A 255 7.53 -1.00 11.10
CA TYR A 255 8.22 0.08 10.43
C TYR A 255 7.24 1.07 9.83
N MET A 256 7.47 2.36 10.04
CA MET A 256 6.75 3.42 9.36
C MET A 256 7.71 4.53 8.95
N ASP A 257 7.35 5.28 7.92
CA ASP A 257 8.04 6.51 7.60
C ASP A 257 7.16 7.50 6.86
N HIS A 258 7.66 8.71 6.66
CA HIS A 258 7.08 9.67 5.72
C HIS A 258 8.11 10.68 5.23
N GLY A 259 7.84 11.30 4.08
CA GLY A 259 8.54 12.48 3.59
C GLY A 259 8.04 13.77 4.23
N THR A 260 8.44 14.93 3.67
CA THR A 260 7.98 16.24 4.16
C THR A 260 7.38 17.14 3.09
N LEU A 261 7.34 16.69 1.83
CA LEU A 261 6.80 17.46 0.71
C LEU A 261 5.50 16.88 0.15
N GLY A 262 4.69 17.73 -0.47
CA GLY A 262 3.41 17.34 -1.05
C GLY A 262 2.42 16.91 0.03
N ILE A 263 1.74 15.79 -0.19
CA ILE A 263 0.79 15.26 0.80
C ILE A 263 1.49 14.75 2.07
N ASP A 264 2.73 14.27 2.00
CA ASP A 264 3.45 13.78 3.20
C ASP A 264 3.68 14.87 4.25
N SER A 265 3.65 16.14 3.84
CA SER A 265 3.75 17.30 4.74
C SER A 265 2.68 17.32 5.83
N ILE A 266 1.55 16.62 5.65
CA ILE A 266 0.46 16.59 6.63
C ILE A 266 0.46 15.33 7.51
N TYR A 267 1.40 14.39 7.33
CA TYR A 267 1.41 13.14 8.09
C TYR A 267 2.14 13.22 9.42
N GLY A 268 3.15 14.09 9.56
CA GLY A 268 4.04 14.12 10.72
C GLY A 268 3.31 14.19 12.07
N ASN A 269 2.31 15.06 12.20
CA ASN A 269 1.53 15.20 13.44
C ASN A 269 0.72 13.95 13.79
N TYR A 270 0.30 13.16 12.80
CA TYR A 270 -0.43 11.92 13.05
C TYR A 270 0.53 10.78 13.32
N GLN A 271 1.65 10.71 12.59
CA GLN A 271 2.69 9.72 12.82
C GLN A 271 3.27 9.84 14.23
N SER A 272 3.52 11.06 14.73
CA SER A 272 4.05 11.26 16.08
C SER A 272 3.13 10.70 17.17
N ILE A 273 1.81 10.78 16.98
CA ILE A 273 0.83 10.19 17.92
C ILE A 273 0.85 8.66 17.81
N VAL A 274 0.98 8.11 16.61
CA VAL A 274 1.13 6.66 16.42
C VAL A 274 2.40 6.14 17.09
N ASP A 275 3.50 6.90 17.01
CA ASP A 275 4.76 6.58 17.67
C ASP A 275 4.64 6.65 19.20
N GLU A 276 3.89 7.63 19.72
CA GLU A 276 3.56 7.72 21.14
C GLU A 276 2.75 6.51 21.61
N ILE A 277 1.77 6.06 20.82
CA ILE A 277 1.00 4.82 21.12
C ILE A 277 1.92 3.60 21.19
N GLY A 278 2.83 3.44 20.22
CA GLY A 278 3.80 2.34 20.23
C GLY A 278 4.68 2.36 21.48
N SER A 279 5.17 3.56 21.86
CA SER A 279 5.94 3.80 23.07
C SER A 279 5.15 3.50 24.35
N GLU A 280 3.89 3.95 24.46
CA GLU A 280 3.00 3.69 25.60
C GLU A 280 2.75 2.19 25.81
N ILE A 281 2.65 1.42 24.72
CA ILE A 281 2.45 -0.03 24.76
C ILE A 281 3.74 -0.78 25.14
N GLY A 282 4.91 -0.15 24.99
CA GLY A 282 6.21 -0.69 25.42
C GLY A 282 7.10 -1.21 24.29
N TYR A 283 6.87 -0.77 23.05
CA TYR A 283 7.78 -1.09 21.94
C TYR A 283 9.15 -0.44 22.12
N ASP A 284 10.21 -1.20 21.84
CA ASP A 284 11.58 -0.70 21.79
C ASP A 284 12.00 -0.32 20.35
N ASN A 285 13.18 0.28 20.22
CA ASN A 285 13.73 0.73 18.93
C ASN A 285 14.18 -0.41 18.00
N ALA A 286 14.27 -1.65 18.50
CA ALA A 286 14.58 -2.82 17.68
C ALA A 286 13.32 -3.35 16.99
N HIS A 287 12.14 -3.15 17.59
CA HIS A 287 10.86 -3.65 17.09
C HIS A 287 9.93 -2.55 16.56
N TRP A 288 10.22 -1.28 16.82
CA TRP A 288 9.50 -0.14 16.27
C TRP A 288 10.47 0.88 15.68
N LYS A 289 10.23 1.24 14.41
CA LYS A 289 11.01 2.26 13.72
C LYS A 289 10.10 3.20 12.95
N SER A 290 10.18 4.48 13.28
CA SER A 290 9.49 5.57 12.58
C SER A 290 10.50 6.62 12.14
N LEU A 291 10.52 6.95 10.85
CA LEU A 291 11.52 7.84 10.26
C LEU A 291 10.90 8.97 9.43
N VAL A 292 11.56 10.13 9.46
CA VAL A 292 11.20 11.29 8.65
C VAL A 292 12.28 11.54 7.60
N PHE A 293 11.90 11.56 6.33
CA PHE A 293 12.79 11.81 5.21
C PHE A 293 12.60 13.24 4.68
N GLN A 294 13.47 14.14 5.14
CA GLN A 294 13.40 15.55 4.74
C GLN A 294 13.54 15.72 3.23
N GLY A 295 12.60 16.46 2.62
CA GLY A 295 12.59 16.72 1.18
C GLY A 295 11.94 15.61 0.34
N ALA A 296 11.60 14.45 0.91
CA ALA A 296 10.91 13.39 0.19
C ALA A 296 9.41 13.70 0.01
N ARG A 297 8.85 13.20 -1.08
CA ARG A 297 7.46 13.32 -1.54
C ARG A 297 6.74 11.97 -1.45
N HIS A 298 5.44 12.02 -1.70
CA HIS A 298 4.56 10.86 -1.79
C HIS A 298 4.61 10.24 -3.21
N SER A 299 5.73 9.59 -3.56
CA SER A 299 5.94 9.02 -4.89
C SER A 299 6.80 7.75 -4.87
N GLU A 300 6.63 6.92 -5.90
CA GLU A 300 7.37 5.67 -6.09
C GLU A 300 8.87 5.89 -6.20
N VAL A 301 9.30 6.99 -6.82
CA VAL A 301 10.73 7.35 -6.89
C VAL A 301 11.31 7.57 -5.48
N ASP A 302 10.59 8.30 -4.62
CA ASP A 302 11.10 8.63 -3.28
C ASP A 302 10.95 7.45 -2.32
N TRP A 303 9.95 6.59 -2.51
CA TRP A 303 9.87 5.30 -1.82
C TRP A 303 11.01 4.36 -2.25
N SER A 304 11.31 4.28 -3.55
CA SER A 304 12.42 3.50 -4.11
C SER A 304 13.75 3.95 -3.52
N ALA A 305 14.01 5.26 -3.46
CA ALA A 305 15.25 5.84 -2.96
C ALA A 305 15.58 5.49 -1.50
N ARG A 306 14.56 5.17 -0.69
CA ARG A 306 14.71 4.81 0.73
C ARG A 306 14.33 3.37 1.06
N LEU A 307 14.03 2.56 0.05
CA LEU A 307 13.47 1.21 0.22
C LEU A 307 14.40 0.24 0.97
N GLU A 308 15.72 0.45 0.91
CA GLU A 308 16.67 -0.38 1.64
C GLU A 308 16.45 -0.32 3.16
N VAL A 309 15.95 0.80 3.70
CA VAL A 309 15.75 0.99 5.14
C VAL A 309 14.68 0.07 5.73
N PRO A 310 13.42 0.06 5.23
CA PRO A 310 12.42 -0.90 5.70
C PRO A 310 12.79 -2.34 5.39
N LEU A 311 13.41 -2.62 4.23
CA LEU A 311 13.84 -3.98 3.88
C LEU A 311 14.85 -4.51 4.91
N LEU A 312 15.86 -3.72 5.27
CA LEU A 312 16.83 -4.11 6.30
C LEU A 312 16.20 -4.26 7.69
N PHE A 313 15.22 -3.42 8.02
CA PHE A 313 14.55 -3.52 9.31
C PHE A 313 13.72 -4.80 9.45
N LEU A 314 12.98 -5.18 8.40
CA LEU A 314 12.13 -6.38 8.43
C LEU A 314 12.90 -7.67 8.14
N LEU A 315 13.84 -7.64 7.19
CA LEU A 315 14.45 -8.83 6.59
C LEU A 315 15.98 -8.88 6.79
N GLY A 316 16.53 -7.98 7.59
CA GLY A 316 17.96 -7.95 7.87
C GLY A 316 18.41 -9.22 8.58
N LYS A 317 19.56 -9.78 8.20
CA LYS A 317 20.17 -10.87 8.96
C LYS A 317 20.52 -10.33 10.35
N SER A 318 20.09 -11.05 11.40
CA SER A 318 20.63 -10.83 12.75
C SER A 318 22.16 -10.86 12.65
N LYS A 319 22.84 -9.86 13.22
CA LYS A 319 24.30 -9.92 13.32
C LYS A 319 24.61 -11.15 14.18
N GLY A 320 25.12 -12.20 13.54
CA GLY A 320 25.67 -13.36 14.24
C GLY A 320 26.85 -12.98 15.11
#